data_AF-A0ABD1A593-F1
#
_entry.id   AF-A0ABD1A593-F1
#
_cell.length_a   1.000
_cell.length_b   1.000
_cell.length_c   1.000
_cell.angle_alpha   90.00
_cell.angle_beta   90.00
_cell.angle_gamma   90.00
#
_symmetry.space_group_name_H-M   'P 1'
#
loop_
_entity.id
_entity.type
_entity.pdbx_description
1 polymer ?
#
loop_
_entity_poly.entity_id
_entity_poly.type
_entity_poly.pdbx_seq_one_letter_code
_entity_poly.pdbx_strand_id
1 'polypeptide(L)' 'MDTVTVDDDYLMGCTTPTRDECRIPADPPCPPPVRRKRSQHFRKRKDPPKKGYFQPPDLDLFFSVLAASKRQASCA' A
#
# COMPACT_ATOMS: atom_id res chain seq x y z
N MET A 1 31.02 -31.46 -39.62
CA MET A 1 30.12 -30.91 -38.59
C MET A 1 31.04 -30.21 -37.62
N ASP A 2 31.39 -28.98 -37.98
CA ASP A 2 32.42 -28.22 -37.25
C ASP A 2 31.75 -27.63 -36.02
N THR A 3 32.12 -28.14 -34.86
CA THR A 3 31.67 -27.63 -33.56
C THR A 3 32.37 -26.30 -33.33
N VAL A 4 31.66 -25.20 -33.59
CA VAL A 4 32.08 -23.87 -33.16
C VAL A 4 32.26 -23.92 -31.65
N THR A 5 33.51 -23.88 -31.20
CA THR A 5 33.85 -23.61 -29.81
C THR A 5 33.41 -22.18 -29.55
N VAL A 6 32.26 -22.00 -28.90
CA VAL A 6 31.86 -20.69 -28.39
C VAL A 6 32.89 -20.36 -27.32
N ASP A 7 33.75 -19.38 -27.62
CA ASP A 7 34.76 -18.91 -26.70
C ASP A 7 34.08 -18.50 -25.37
N ASP A 8 34.69 -18.89 -24.24
CA ASP A 8 34.11 -18.70 -22.89
C ASP A 8 33.84 -17.22 -22.56
N ASP A 9 34.44 -16.29 -23.32
CA ASP A 9 34.25 -14.85 -23.21
C ASP A 9 32.84 -14.39 -23.64
N TYR A 10 32.19 -15.10 -24.58
CA TYR A 10 30.81 -14.83 -24.99
C TYR A 10 29.78 -15.32 -23.97
N LEU A 11 30.15 -16.27 -23.11
CA LEU A 11 29.32 -16.71 -21.98
C LEU A 11 29.40 -15.73 -20.81
N MET A 12 30.55 -15.06 -20.66
CA MET A 12 30.79 -14.05 -19.64
C MET A 12 30.19 -12.71 -20.07
N GLY A 13 28.87 -12.56 -19.89
CA GLY A 13 28.14 -11.34 -20.23
C GLY A 13 28.65 -10.07 -19.52
N CYS A 14 28.07 -8.92 -19.86
CA CYS A 14 28.43 -7.64 -19.24
C CYS A 14 28.11 -7.65 -17.73
N THR A 15 29.11 -7.41 -16.89
CA THR A 15 28.97 -7.32 -15.43
C THR A 15 29.21 -5.90 -14.93
N THR A 16 28.60 -5.54 -13.79
CA THR A 16 28.83 -4.25 -13.14
C THR A 16 30.26 -4.21 -12.57
N PRO A 17 31.04 -3.13 -12.82
CA PRO A 17 32.37 -2.97 -12.23
C PRO A 17 32.33 -3.03 -10.69
N THR A 18 33.21 -3.84 -10.10
CA THR A 18 33.26 -4.08 -8.64
C THR A 18 34.28 -3.20 -7.91
N ARG A 19 35.11 -2.44 -8.64
CA ARG A 19 36.09 -1.51 -8.06
C ARG A 19 35.38 -0.39 -7.30
N ASP A 20 35.91 -0.02 -6.14
CA ASP A 20 35.32 0.99 -5.26
C ASP A 20 35.17 2.36 -5.94
N GLU A 21 36.12 2.74 -6.81
CA GLU A 21 36.07 3.98 -7.60
C GLU A 21 34.87 4.05 -8.56
N CYS A 22 34.35 2.90 -8.98
CA CYS A 22 33.22 2.79 -9.91
C CYS A 22 31.89 2.53 -9.20
N ARG A 23 31.92 2.23 -7.89
CA ARG A 23 30.73 1.84 -7.13
C ARG A 23 29.94 3.08 -6.73
N ILE A 24 28.63 3.03 -6.90
CA ILE A 24 27.74 4.09 -6.40
C ILE A 24 27.86 4.10 -4.86
N PRO A 25 28.14 5.27 -4.25
CA PRO A 25 28.19 5.39 -2.80
C PRO A 25 26.90 4.90 -2.16
N ALA A 26 27.01 4.23 -1.01
CA ALA A 26 25.83 3.83 -0.26
C ALA A 26 25.03 5.07 0.17
N ASP A 27 23.70 5.01 0.02
CA ASP A 27 22.83 6.09 0.47
C ASP A 27 23.01 6.29 1.98
N PRO A 28 23.06 7.56 2.46
CA PRO A 28 23.05 7.83 3.89
C PRO A 28 21.77 7.26 4.52
N PRO A 29 21.80 6.88 5.80
CA PRO A 29 20.60 6.38 6.48
C PRO A 29 19.48 7.42 6.37
N CYS A 30 18.26 6.96 6.04
CA CYS A 30 17.10 7.83 5.95
C CYS A 30 16.95 8.66 7.22
N PRO A 31 16.67 9.97 7.13
CA PRO A 31 16.42 10.78 8.31
C PRO A 31 15.21 10.22 9.09
N PRO A 32 15.18 10.43 10.41
CA PRO A 32 14.06 9.96 11.23
C PRO A 32 12.73 10.53 10.71
N PRO A 33 11.63 9.76 10.80
CA PRO A 33 10.34 10.18 10.25
C PRO A 33 9.84 11.45 10.93
N VAL A 34 9.35 12.40 10.12
CA VAL A 34 8.74 13.62 10.63
C VAL A 34 7.46 13.30 11.42
N ARG A 35 7.25 14.00 12.53
CA ARG A 35 6.05 13.84 13.35
C ARG A 35 4.81 14.18 12.54
N ARG A 36 3.87 13.23 12.42
CA ARG A 36 2.57 13.49 11.79
C ARG A 36 1.82 14.59 12.54
N LYS A 37 1.31 15.57 11.81
CA LYS A 37 0.41 16.59 12.35
C LYS A 37 -0.85 15.88 12.87
N ARG A 38 -1.21 16.11 14.14
CA ARG A 38 -2.44 15.55 14.69
C ARG A 38 -3.63 16.19 13.96
N SER A 39 -4.57 15.36 13.50
CA SER A 39 -5.84 15.83 12.95
C SER A 39 -6.54 16.70 14.00
N GLN A 40 -6.84 17.96 13.66
CA GLN A 40 -7.64 18.84 14.51
C GLN A 40 -9.07 18.31 14.73
N HIS A 41 -9.50 17.34 13.92
CA HIS A 41 -10.83 16.73 13.97
C HIS A 41 -10.88 15.48 14.83
N PHE A 42 -9.77 15.05 15.44
CA PHE A 42 -9.78 13.82 16.25
C PHE A 42 -10.63 13.93 17.53
N ARG A 43 -10.99 15.15 17.95
CA ARG A 43 -11.77 15.40 19.18
C ARG A 43 -13.18 15.92 18.97
N LYS A 44 -13.55 16.33 17.75
CA LYS A 44 -14.91 16.79 17.45
C LYS A 44 -15.48 15.85 16.41
N ARG A 45 -16.44 15.01 16.82
CA ARG A 45 -17.33 14.31 15.89
C ARG A 45 -17.85 15.39 14.94
N LYS A 46 -17.62 15.23 13.63
CA LYS A 46 -18.20 16.16 12.65
C LYS A 46 -19.72 15.98 12.74
N ASP A 47 -20.43 17.08 12.98
CA ASP A 47 -21.88 17.06 12.90
C ASP A 47 -22.30 16.61 11.49
N PRO A 48 -23.43 15.90 11.36
CA PRO A 48 -24.02 15.63 10.06
C PRO A 48 -24.17 16.92 9.24
N PRO A 49 -24.11 16.84 7.90
CA PRO A 49 -24.39 17.98 7.04
C PRO A 49 -25.74 18.61 7.41
N LYS A 50 -25.83 19.94 7.32
CA LYS A 50 -27.04 20.70 7.70
C LYS A 50 -28.32 20.25 7.01
N LYS A 51 -28.20 19.64 5.82
CA LYS A 51 -29.33 19.14 5.02
C LYS A 51 -29.49 17.62 5.10
N GLY A 52 -28.85 16.98 6.08
CA GLY A 52 -28.72 15.53 6.12
C GLY A 52 -27.72 14.99 5.10
N TYR A 53 -27.45 13.70 5.18
CA TYR A 53 -26.75 12.98 4.12
C TYR A 53 -27.73 12.62 3.01
N PHE A 54 -27.21 12.28 1.84
CA PHE A 54 -28.03 11.75 0.76
C PHE A 54 -28.73 10.45 1.22
N GLN A 55 -30.06 10.41 1.11
CA GLN A 55 -30.89 9.25 1.46
C GLN A 55 -31.54 8.69 0.19
N PRO A 56 -30.80 7.87 -0.58
CA PRO A 56 -31.40 7.16 -1.68
C PRO A 56 -32.27 5.99 -1.15
N PRO A 57 -33.38 5.68 -1.82
CA PRO A 57 -34.37 4.70 -1.33
C PRO A 57 -33.84 3.26 -1.27
N ASP A 58 -32.73 2.96 -1.94
CA ASP A 58 -32.10 1.63 -2.01
C ASP A 58 -31.25 1.32 -0.77
N LEU A 59 -30.60 2.32 -0.16
CA LEU A 59 -29.71 2.14 0.98
C LEU A 59 -30.45 1.75 2.26
N ASP A 60 -31.64 2.31 2.50
CA ASP A 60 -32.43 1.98 3.69
C ASP A 60 -32.87 0.50 3.68
N LEU A 61 -33.21 -0.03 2.50
CA LEU A 61 -33.50 -1.45 2.31
C LEU A 61 -32.24 -2.30 2.56
N PHE A 62 -31.10 -1.91 1.99
CA PHE A 62 -29.83 -2.62 2.18
C PHE A 62 -29.42 -2.69 3.65
N PHE A 63 -29.48 -1.57 4.38
CA PHE A 63 -29.15 -1.54 5.81
C PHE A 63 -30.15 -2.32 6.67
N SER A 64 -31.43 -2.35 6.29
CA SER A 64 -32.46 -3.14 6.99
C SER A 64 -32.18 -4.64 6.89
N VAL A 65 -31.80 -5.13 5.70
CA VAL A 65 -31.41 -6.53 5.46
C VAL A 65 -30.16 -6.87 6.28
N LEU A 66 -29.15 -6.00 6.29
CA LEU A 66 -27.93 -6.19 7.09
C LEU A 66 -28.16 -6.14 8.60
N ALA A 67 -29.11 -5.32 9.07
CA ALA A 67 -29.45 -5.24 10.48
C ALA A 67 -30.24 -6.48 10.95
N ALA A 68 -31.08 -7.04 10.08
CA ALA A 68 -31.80 -8.29 10.35
C ALA A 68 -30.85 -9.49 10.43
N SER A 69 -29.83 -9.57 9.56
CA SER A 69 -28.86 -10.67 9.55
C SER A 69 -27.94 -10.70 10.76
N LYS A 70 -27.68 -9.54 11.41
CA LYS A 70 -26.84 -9.44 12.61
C LYS A 70 -27.48 -9.97 13.90
N ARG A 71 -28.74 -10.42 13.88
CA ARG A 71 -29.43 -10.95 15.07
C ARG A 71 -29.12 -12.42 15.41
N GLN A 72 -28.21 -13.08 14.70
CA GLN A 72 -27.73 -14.41 15.07
C GLN A 72 -26.33 -14.36 15.68
N ALA A 73 -26.26 -13.93 16.94
CA ALA A 73 -25.19 -14.31 17.87
C ALA A 73 -25.68 -14.09 19.31
N SER A 74 -26.55 -14.98 19.79
CA SER A 74 -26.66 -15.27 21.22
C SER A 74 -26.43 -16.77 21.38
N CYS A 75 -25.19 -17.17 21.58
CA CYS A 75 -24.89 -18.49 22.13
C CYS A 75 -25.39 -18.50 23.58
N ALA A 76 -26.22 -19.49 23.91
CA ALA A 76 -26.48 -19.92 25.27
C ALA A 76 -25.38 -20.88 25.73
#